data_AF-A0A212DGM2-F1
#
_entry.id   AF-A0A212DGM2-F1
#
_cell.length_a   1.000
_cell.length_b   1.000
_cell.length_c   1.000
_cell.angle_alpha   90.00
_cell.angle_beta   90.00
_cell.angle_gamma   90.00
#
_symmetry.space_group_name_H-M   'P 1'
#
loop_
_entity.id
_entity.type
_entity.pdbx_description
1 polymer ?
#
loop_
_entity_poly.entity_id
_entity_poly.type
_entity_poly.pdbx_seq_one_letter_code
_entity_poly.pdbx_strand_id
1 'polypeptide(L)'
;MVVAYLFAQLSLWSRGAPGGLLVLGSANVDESLLGYLTKYDCSSADINPIGGISKTDLRAFVQLCMERFQLSALQSILAAPATAELEPLAHGRVSQTDEEDMGMTYAELSIFGRLRKVAKTGPYSMFCKLLNMWKDTCSPRQVADKVKRFFSKYSMNRHKMTTLTPAYHAESYSPDDNRFDLRPFLYNTRWPWQFRCIENQVLQLEGRPQQELDGVD
;
A
#
# COMPACT_ATOMS: atom_id res chain seq x y z
N MET A 1 -19.44 -2.36 -0.21
CA MET A 1 -19.53 -3.73 -0.75
C MET A 1 -20.97 -4.20 -0.87
N VAL A 2 -21.71 -4.45 0.23
CA VAL A 2 -23.09 -4.99 0.20
C VAL A 2 -24.02 -4.21 -0.73
N VAL A 3 -24.10 -2.88 -0.56
CA VAL A 3 -24.94 -2.03 -1.39
C VAL A 3 -24.47 -2.01 -2.85
N ALA A 4 -23.15 -2.03 -3.10
CA ALA A 4 -22.62 -2.07 -4.47
C ALA A 4 -23.09 -3.33 -5.21
N TYR A 5 -23.04 -4.50 -4.57
CA TYR A 5 -23.53 -5.75 -5.14
C TYR A 5 -25.06 -5.81 -5.26
N LEU A 6 -25.81 -5.19 -4.33
CA LEU A 6 -27.26 -5.04 -4.47
C LEU A 6 -27.62 -4.29 -5.76
N PHE A 7 -26.96 -3.16 -6.02
CA PHE A 7 -27.17 -2.41 -7.26
C PHE A 7 -26.64 -3.16 -8.48
N ALA A 8 -25.51 -3.86 -8.37
CA ALA A 8 -24.99 -4.63 -9.48
C ALA A 8 -25.99 -5.70 -9.96
N GLN A 9 -26.70 -6.32 -9.01
CA GLN A 9 -27.67 -7.37 -9.29
C GLN A 9 -29.05 -6.82 -9.70
N LEU A 10 -29.50 -5.70 -9.12
CA LEU A 10 -30.90 -5.25 -9.24
C LEU A 10 -31.10 -3.89 -9.91
N SER A 11 -30.04 -3.12 -10.19
CA SER A 11 -30.20 -1.79 -10.81
C SER A 11 -30.76 -1.83 -12.23
N LEU A 12 -30.39 -2.85 -13.03
CA LEU A 12 -30.97 -3.03 -14.36
C LEU A 12 -32.42 -3.49 -14.26
N TRP A 13 -32.68 -4.47 -13.39
CA TRP A 13 -34.02 -4.98 -13.11
C TRP A 13 -34.99 -3.87 -12.67
N SER A 14 -34.58 -3.00 -11.75
CA SER A 14 -35.42 -1.89 -11.26
C SER A 14 -35.71 -0.83 -12.34
N ARG A 15 -34.95 -0.85 -13.44
CA ARG A 15 -35.14 -0.01 -14.63
C ARG A 15 -35.81 -0.74 -15.78
N GLY A 16 -36.34 -1.95 -15.56
CA GLY A 16 -36.99 -2.76 -16.60
C GLY A 16 -36.03 -3.32 -17.66
N ALA A 17 -34.72 -3.29 -17.40
CA ALA A 17 -33.69 -3.82 -18.29
C ALA A 17 -33.23 -5.21 -17.83
N PRO A 18 -32.96 -6.16 -18.76
CA PRO A 18 -32.43 -7.47 -18.42
C PRO A 18 -30.94 -7.41 -18.08
N GLY A 19 -30.44 -8.43 -17.35
CA GLY A 19 -29.03 -8.62 -17.08
C GLY A 19 -28.58 -8.15 -15.69
N GLY A 20 -27.26 -8.16 -15.48
CA GLY A 20 -26.58 -7.69 -14.26
C GLY A 20 -25.31 -6.91 -14.62
N LEU A 21 -24.72 -6.24 -13.62
CA LEU A 21 -23.51 -5.42 -13.78
C LEU A 21 -22.31 -6.11 -13.12
N LEU A 22 -21.12 -5.86 -13.67
CA LEU A 22 -19.87 -6.17 -12.99
C LEU A 22 -19.53 -5.04 -12.01
N VAL A 23 -19.14 -5.39 -10.80
CA VAL A 23 -18.62 -4.47 -9.79
C VAL A 23 -17.14 -4.22 -10.08
N LEU A 24 -16.76 -2.94 -10.21
CA LEU A 24 -15.38 -2.52 -10.41
C LEU A 24 -14.76 -2.10 -9.07
N GLY A 25 -13.57 -2.65 -8.79
CA GLY A 25 -12.73 -2.22 -7.67
C GLY A 25 -11.86 -1.02 -8.04
N SER A 26 -11.35 -0.33 -7.03
CA SER A 26 -10.52 0.88 -7.22
C SER A 26 -9.30 0.96 -6.27
N ALA A 27 -8.88 -0.17 -5.69
CA ALA A 27 -7.62 -0.23 -4.95
C ALA A 27 -6.45 -0.01 -5.92
N ASN A 28 -5.40 0.69 -5.51
CA ASN A 28 -4.16 0.80 -6.29
C ASN A 28 -3.09 -0.18 -5.80
N VAL A 29 -1.99 -0.31 -6.55
CA VAL A 29 -0.95 -1.30 -6.26
C VAL A 29 -0.21 -1.04 -4.95
N ASP A 30 -0.06 0.23 -4.55
CA ASP A 30 0.71 0.62 -3.37
C ASP A 30 -0.08 0.33 -2.08
N GLU A 31 -1.38 0.66 -2.06
CA GLU A 31 -2.30 0.30 -0.97
C GLU A 31 -2.43 -1.22 -0.84
N SER A 32 -2.56 -1.91 -1.98
CA SER A 32 -2.64 -3.38 -2.03
C SER A 32 -1.39 -4.03 -1.45
N LEU A 33 -0.21 -3.45 -1.73
CA LEU A 33 1.07 -3.93 -1.20
C LEU A 33 1.16 -3.79 0.33
N LEU A 34 0.77 -2.64 0.87
CA LEU A 34 0.77 -2.41 2.32
C LEU A 34 -0.40 -3.13 3.03
N GLY A 35 -1.42 -3.52 2.25
CA GLY A 35 -2.71 -4.01 2.73
C GLY A 35 -3.51 -2.93 3.47
N TYR A 36 -3.37 -1.68 3.01
CA TYR A 36 -4.10 -0.51 3.49
C TYR A 36 -5.50 -0.45 2.86
N LEU A 37 -6.34 -1.37 3.30
CA LEU A 37 -7.72 -1.55 2.85
C LEU A 37 -8.49 -2.35 3.92
N THR A 38 -9.81 -2.21 3.96
CA THR A 38 -10.63 -3.05 4.83
C THR A 38 -10.97 -4.35 4.11
N LYS A 39 -10.69 -5.49 4.74
CA LYS A 39 -10.95 -6.78 4.11
C LYS A 39 -12.46 -6.93 3.85
N TYR A 40 -12.84 -7.17 2.60
CA TYR A 40 -14.23 -7.26 2.13
C TYR A 40 -15.03 -5.93 2.07
N ASP A 41 -14.34 -4.79 2.04
CA ASP A 41 -14.96 -3.52 1.63
C ASP A 41 -15.08 -3.42 0.10
N CYS A 42 -15.22 -2.21 -0.46
CA CYS A 42 -15.27 -1.99 -1.91
C CYS A 42 -13.94 -2.30 -2.64
N SER A 43 -12.87 -2.66 -1.94
CA SER A 43 -11.66 -3.26 -2.51
C SER A 43 -11.88 -4.70 -2.98
N SER A 44 -12.95 -5.36 -2.50
CA SER A 44 -13.47 -6.64 -2.98
C SER A 44 -14.61 -6.40 -3.98
N ALA A 45 -14.33 -6.69 -5.24
CA ALA A 45 -15.17 -6.47 -6.41
C ALA A 45 -14.96 -7.63 -7.40
N ASP A 46 -15.55 -7.57 -8.59
CA ASP A 46 -15.39 -8.64 -9.59
C ASP A 46 -14.05 -8.52 -10.33
N ILE A 47 -13.69 -7.30 -10.75
CA ILE A 47 -12.40 -6.97 -11.39
C ILE A 47 -11.92 -5.58 -10.96
N ASN A 48 -10.60 -5.37 -10.94
CA ASN A 48 -10.01 -4.06 -10.64
C ASN A 48 -9.09 -3.57 -11.79
N PRO A 49 -9.51 -2.58 -12.59
CA PRO A 49 -8.71 -2.11 -13.73
C PRO A 49 -7.47 -1.30 -13.32
N ILE A 50 -7.43 -0.76 -12.10
CA ILE A 50 -6.33 0.10 -11.63
C ILE A 50 -5.46 -0.55 -10.54
N GLY A 51 -5.77 -1.78 -10.14
CA GLY A 51 -5.07 -2.48 -9.04
C GLY A 51 -3.59 -2.77 -9.30
N GLY A 52 -3.16 -2.72 -10.55
CA GLY A 52 -1.75 -2.84 -10.92
C GLY A 52 -1.01 -1.51 -11.12
N ILE A 53 -1.64 -0.35 -10.86
CA ILE A 53 -1.08 0.99 -11.17
C ILE A 53 -0.67 1.71 -9.87
N SER A 54 0.46 2.44 -9.89
CA SER A 54 0.94 3.25 -8.76
C SER A 54 0.01 4.44 -8.47
N LYS A 55 -0.05 4.88 -7.21
CA LYS A 55 -0.82 6.08 -6.83
C LYS A 55 -0.31 7.33 -7.55
N THR A 56 1.02 7.43 -7.73
CA THR A 56 1.64 8.54 -8.45
C THR A 56 1.20 8.60 -9.91
N ASP A 57 1.17 7.44 -10.59
CA ASP A 57 0.73 7.38 -11.98
C ASP A 57 -0.77 7.58 -12.13
N LEU A 58 -1.57 7.16 -11.15
CA LEU A 58 -3.01 7.46 -11.13
C LEU A 58 -3.26 8.98 -11.06
N ARG A 59 -2.53 9.71 -10.21
CA ARG A 59 -2.65 11.18 -10.15
C ARG A 59 -2.23 11.82 -11.48
N ALA A 60 -1.12 11.38 -12.06
CA ALA A 60 -0.65 11.87 -13.37
C ALA A 60 -1.66 11.55 -14.49
N PHE A 61 -2.24 10.35 -14.48
CA PHE A 61 -3.25 9.93 -15.46
C PHE A 61 -4.54 10.74 -15.35
N VAL A 62 -5.01 11.05 -14.13
CA VAL A 62 -6.18 11.90 -13.92
C VAL A 62 -5.92 13.33 -14.42
N GLN A 63 -4.71 13.86 -14.19
CA GLN A 63 -4.33 15.17 -14.73
C GLN A 63 -4.32 15.18 -16.27
N LEU A 64 -3.75 14.14 -16.89
CA LEU A 64 -3.81 13.96 -18.35
C LEU A 64 -5.25 13.89 -18.86
N CYS A 65 -6.14 13.18 -18.14
CA CYS A 65 -7.55 13.06 -18.51
C CYS A 65 -8.29 14.39 -18.45
N MET A 66 -7.97 15.24 -17.47
CA MET A 66 -8.56 16.56 -17.33
C MET A 66 -8.33 17.40 -18.60
N GLU A 67 -7.10 17.41 -19.11
CA GLU A 67 -6.73 18.15 -20.32
C GLU A 67 -7.26 17.47 -21.60
N ARG A 68 -7.11 16.16 -21.71
CA ARG A 68 -7.44 15.42 -22.94
C ARG A 68 -8.93 15.27 -23.17
N PHE A 69 -9.69 14.99 -22.11
CA PHE A 69 -11.13 14.74 -22.18
C PHE A 69 -11.96 15.94 -21.72
N GLN A 70 -11.32 17.05 -21.35
CA GLN A 70 -11.99 18.29 -20.92
C GLN A 70 -12.93 18.08 -19.73
N LEU A 71 -12.51 17.23 -18.77
CA LEU A 71 -13.29 16.89 -17.59
C LEU A 71 -12.90 17.80 -16.41
N SER A 72 -13.49 19.00 -16.36
CA SER A 72 -13.19 20.01 -15.33
C SER A 72 -13.46 19.53 -13.89
N ALA A 73 -14.40 18.59 -13.71
CA ALA A 73 -14.70 17.98 -12.41
C ALA A 73 -13.49 17.27 -11.77
N LEU A 74 -12.48 16.87 -12.55
CA LEU A 74 -11.27 16.23 -12.03
C LEU A 74 -10.37 17.20 -11.25
N GLN A 75 -10.48 18.51 -11.50
CA GLN A 75 -9.64 19.51 -10.84
C GLN A 75 -9.87 19.54 -9.33
N SER A 76 -11.13 19.56 -8.89
CA SER A 76 -11.47 19.55 -7.46
C SER A 76 -11.09 18.23 -6.80
N ILE A 77 -11.22 17.10 -7.51
CA ILE A 77 -10.83 15.77 -7.01
C ILE A 77 -9.32 15.70 -6.76
N LEU A 78 -8.50 16.22 -7.68
CA LEU A 78 -7.04 16.22 -7.52
C LEU A 78 -6.55 17.16 -6.41
N ALA A 79 -7.26 18.29 -6.22
CA ALA A 79 -6.94 19.29 -5.20
C ALA A 79 -7.42 18.90 -3.79
N ALA A 80 -8.41 18.02 -3.68
CA ALA A 80 -8.93 17.57 -2.41
C ALA A 80 -7.87 16.79 -1.60
N PRO A 81 -7.81 17.00 -0.27
CA PRO A 81 -6.94 16.20 0.59
C PRO A 81 -7.41 14.75 0.60
N ALA A 82 -6.47 13.81 0.48
CA ALA A 82 -6.78 12.38 0.48
C ALA A 82 -7.01 11.89 1.92
N THR A 83 -8.25 11.99 2.38
CA THR A 83 -8.68 11.55 3.71
C THR A 83 -9.79 10.50 3.60
N ALA A 84 -9.85 9.57 4.56
CA ALA A 84 -10.99 8.67 4.70
C ALA A 84 -11.99 9.30 5.68
N GLU A 85 -13.13 9.77 5.17
CA GLU A 85 -14.21 10.36 5.97
C GLU A 85 -15.07 9.29 6.70
N LEU A 86 -14.42 8.34 7.37
CA LEU A 86 -15.08 7.22 8.04
C LEU A 86 -15.31 7.45 9.54
N GLU A 87 -14.66 8.46 10.11
CA GLU A 87 -14.79 8.84 11.52
C GLU A 87 -15.28 10.29 11.65
N PRO A 88 -16.10 10.60 12.67
CA PRO A 88 -16.53 11.97 12.91
C PRO A 88 -15.32 12.86 13.23
N LEU A 89 -15.32 14.08 12.69
CA LEU A 89 -14.25 15.06 12.92
C LEU A 89 -14.06 15.32 14.42
N ALA A 90 -12.93 14.90 14.98
CA ALA A 90 -12.60 15.18 16.37
C ALA A 90 -12.38 16.70 16.55
N HIS A 91 -13.30 17.35 17.27
CA HIS A 91 -13.25 18.78 17.59
C HIS A 91 -13.13 19.71 16.37
N GLY A 92 -13.75 19.34 15.24
CA GLY A 92 -13.71 20.14 14.00
C GLY A 92 -12.36 20.14 13.28
N ARG A 93 -11.42 19.28 13.68
CA ARG A 93 -10.17 19.06 12.94
C ARG A 93 -10.41 18.03 11.83
N VAL A 94 -9.88 18.35 10.65
CA VAL A 94 -9.92 17.50 9.45
C VAL A 94 -9.34 16.13 9.76
N SER A 95 -9.96 15.07 9.23
CA SER A 95 -9.49 13.68 9.34
C SER A 95 -8.03 13.55 8.87
N GLN A 96 -7.29 12.63 9.50
CA GLN A 96 -5.91 12.30 9.15
C GLN A 96 -5.81 11.86 7.68
N THR A 97 -4.71 12.25 7.01
CA THR A 97 -4.46 11.84 5.61
C THR A 97 -4.06 10.36 5.53
N ASP A 98 -4.28 9.75 4.36
CA ASP A 98 -3.90 8.37 4.09
C ASP A 98 -2.40 8.10 4.34
N GLU A 99 -1.50 8.98 3.87
CA GLU A 99 -0.06 8.86 4.10
C GLU A 99 0.35 8.96 5.57
N GLU A 100 -0.31 9.82 6.36
CA GLU A 100 -0.06 9.94 7.79
C GLU A 100 -0.49 8.68 8.53
N ASP A 101 -1.64 8.10 8.20
CA ASP A 101 -2.14 6.86 8.81
C ASP A 101 -1.30 5.64 8.40
N MET A 102 -0.89 5.58 7.13
CA MET A 102 0.10 4.62 6.65
C MET A 102 1.46 4.80 7.33
N GLY A 103 1.80 6.02 7.74
CA GLY A 103 3.10 6.38 8.33
C GLY A 103 4.24 6.32 7.31
N MET A 104 3.92 6.52 6.04
CA MET A 104 4.83 6.52 4.89
C MET A 104 4.12 7.14 3.69
N THR A 105 4.88 7.84 2.84
CA THR A 105 4.31 8.46 1.64
C THR A 105 4.14 7.43 0.51
N TYR A 106 3.28 7.72 -0.46
CA TYR A 106 3.14 6.91 -1.67
C TYR A 106 4.45 6.82 -2.47
N ALA A 107 5.25 7.90 -2.46
CA ALA A 107 6.57 7.90 -3.09
C ALA A 107 7.52 6.88 -2.41
N GLU A 108 7.51 6.82 -1.07
CA GLU A 108 8.26 5.82 -0.31
C GLU A 108 7.74 4.41 -0.55
N LEU A 109 6.41 4.21 -0.57
CA LEU A 109 5.76 2.92 -0.83
C LEU A 109 6.14 2.34 -2.19
N SER A 110 6.11 3.15 -3.25
CA SER A 110 6.53 2.74 -4.58
C SER A 110 8.02 2.31 -4.60
N ILE A 111 8.89 2.99 -3.85
CA ILE A 111 10.30 2.58 -3.68
C ILE A 111 10.39 1.23 -2.97
N PHE A 112 9.67 1.05 -1.85
CA PHE A 112 9.66 -0.22 -1.11
C PHE A 112 9.15 -1.38 -1.98
N GLY A 113 8.09 -1.15 -2.76
CA GLY A 113 7.53 -2.12 -3.71
C GLY A 113 8.55 -2.58 -4.74
N ARG A 114 9.22 -1.63 -5.41
CA ARG A 114 10.27 -1.93 -6.39
C ARG A 114 11.47 -2.65 -5.76
N LEU A 115 11.95 -2.20 -4.60
CA LEU A 115 13.06 -2.87 -3.90
C LEU A 115 12.69 -4.31 -3.52
N ARG A 116 11.52 -4.50 -2.91
CA ARG A 116 11.02 -5.82 -2.47
C ARG A 116 10.83 -6.79 -3.64
N LYS A 117 10.14 -6.36 -4.70
CA LYS A 117 9.69 -7.26 -5.77
C LYS A 117 10.63 -7.28 -6.97
N VAL A 118 11.14 -6.14 -7.42
CA VAL A 118 12.04 -6.07 -8.59
C VAL A 118 13.47 -6.38 -8.16
N ALA A 119 14.00 -5.65 -7.17
CA ALA A 119 15.37 -5.83 -6.67
C ALA A 119 15.54 -7.00 -5.68
N LYS A 120 14.44 -7.70 -5.36
CA LYS A 120 14.43 -8.94 -4.54
C LYS A 120 15.00 -8.75 -3.12
N THR A 121 14.78 -7.58 -2.52
CA THR A 121 15.37 -7.28 -1.20
C THR A 121 14.44 -7.67 -0.06
N GLY A 122 14.93 -8.47 0.89
CA GLY A 122 14.33 -8.62 2.22
C GLY A 122 14.61 -7.41 3.14
N PRO A 123 14.24 -7.46 4.43
CA PRO A 123 14.35 -6.31 5.34
C PRO A 123 15.76 -5.73 5.43
N TYR A 124 16.77 -6.58 5.71
CA TYR A 124 18.15 -6.12 5.86
C TYR A 124 18.72 -5.56 4.55
N SER A 125 18.53 -6.26 3.43
CA SER A 125 19.01 -5.79 2.12
C SER A 125 18.33 -4.49 1.68
N MET A 126 17.04 -4.32 2.00
CA MET A 126 16.32 -3.07 1.73
C MET A 126 16.90 -1.93 2.55
N PHE A 127 17.14 -2.15 3.85
CA PHE A 127 17.81 -1.20 4.73
C PHE A 127 19.16 -0.75 4.17
N CYS A 128 20.05 -1.69 3.80
CA CYS A 128 21.37 -1.35 3.23
C CYS A 128 21.27 -0.52 1.94
N LYS A 129 20.32 -0.84 1.05
CA LYS A 129 20.11 -0.04 -0.18
C LYS A 129 19.62 1.36 0.13
N LEU A 130 18.65 1.48 1.05
CA LEU A 130 18.06 2.76 1.42
C LEU A 130 19.02 3.66 2.20
N LEU A 131 19.93 3.09 3.00
CA LEU A 131 20.99 3.86 3.64
C LEU A 131 21.79 4.70 2.64
N ASN A 132 22.12 4.13 1.48
CA ASN A 132 22.85 4.84 0.45
C ASN A 132 21.95 5.79 -0.35
N MET A 133 20.72 5.37 -0.67
CA MET A 133 19.78 6.18 -1.45
C MET A 133 19.28 7.43 -0.71
N TRP A 134 19.13 7.34 0.61
CA TRP A 134 18.58 8.39 1.47
C TRP A 134 19.63 8.99 2.42
N LYS A 135 20.92 8.82 2.11
CA LYS A 135 22.04 9.28 2.96
C LYS A 135 21.95 10.77 3.32
N ASP A 136 21.41 11.59 2.42
CA ASP A 136 21.34 13.04 2.56
C ASP A 136 20.03 13.50 3.23
N THR A 137 19.05 12.61 3.39
CA THR A 137 17.69 12.93 3.87
C THR A 137 17.29 12.19 5.13
N CYS A 138 17.95 11.08 5.47
CA CYS A 138 17.60 10.22 6.60
C CYS A 138 18.84 9.70 7.32
N SER A 139 18.81 9.68 8.65
CA SER A 139 19.81 8.97 9.46
C SER A 139 19.65 7.46 9.36
N PRO A 140 20.69 6.66 9.68
CA PRO A 140 20.58 5.21 9.70
C PRO A 140 19.41 4.68 10.54
N ARG A 141 19.15 5.31 11.70
CA ARG A 141 18.01 4.98 12.57
C ARG A 141 16.67 5.22 11.87
N GLN A 142 16.50 6.37 11.21
CA GLN A 142 15.26 6.70 10.50
C GLN A 142 15.00 5.73 9.34
N VAL A 143 16.04 5.34 8.59
CA VAL A 143 15.90 4.32 7.53
C VAL A 143 15.48 2.97 8.12
N ALA A 144 16.11 2.55 9.22
CA ALA A 144 15.76 1.31 9.91
C ALA A 144 14.29 1.30 10.36
N ASP A 145 13.82 2.39 10.97
CA ASP A 145 12.43 2.50 11.45
C ASP A 145 11.42 2.45 10.29
N LYS A 146 11.72 3.13 9.17
CA LYS A 146 10.89 3.08 7.96
C LYS A 146 10.80 1.66 7.38
N VAL A 147 11.94 0.97 7.25
CA VAL A 147 11.99 -0.41 6.74
C VAL A 147 11.25 -1.37 7.67
N LYS A 148 11.47 -1.27 8.98
CA LYS A 148 10.77 -2.10 9.98
C LYS A 148 9.26 -1.89 9.91
N ARG A 149 8.82 -0.63 9.88
CA ARG A 149 7.40 -0.27 9.75
C ARG A 149 6.78 -0.86 8.49
N PHE A 150 7.44 -0.74 7.34
CA PHE A 150 6.98 -1.32 6.08
C PHE A 150 6.82 -2.84 6.18
N PHE A 151 7.86 -3.57 6.60
CA PHE A 151 7.79 -5.04 6.66
C PHE A 151 6.81 -5.55 7.71
N SER A 152 6.67 -4.88 8.85
CA SER A 152 5.66 -5.23 9.85
C SER A 152 4.24 -5.02 9.31
N LYS A 153 3.92 -3.85 8.73
CA LYS A 153 2.59 -3.61 8.12
C LYS A 153 2.30 -4.57 6.96
N TYR A 154 3.26 -4.74 6.04
CA TYR A 154 3.17 -5.69 4.92
C TYR A 154 2.85 -7.11 5.41
N SER A 155 3.60 -7.60 6.40
CA SER A 155 3.46 -8.98 6.87
C SER A 155 2.18 -9.21 7.67
N MET A 156 1.76 -8.24 8.49
CA MET A 156 0.48 -8.30 9.21
C MET A 156 -0.71 -8.34 8.25
N ASN A 157 -0.65 -7.55 7.17
CA ASN A 157 -1.77 -7.41 6.25
C ASN A 157 -1.73 -8.34 5.04
N ARG A 158 -0.69 -9.18 4.86
CA ARG A 158 -0.55 -10.02 3.66
C ARG A 158 -1.74 -10.95 3.44
N HIS A 159 -2.38 -11.42 4.51
CA HIS A 159 -3.60 -12.23 4.45
C HIS A 159 -4.79 -11.55 3.75
N LYS A 160 -4.77 -10.23 3.54
CA LYS A 160 -5.79 -9.53 2.74
C LYS A 160 -5.59 -9.76 1.24
N MET A 161 -4.35 -9.98 0.82
CA MET A 161 -3.97 -10.17 -0.59
C MET A 161 -4.46 -11.50 -1.17
N THR A 162 -4.66 -12.52 -0.33
CA THR A 162 -5.13 -13.84 -0.78
C THR A 162 -6.57 -13.81 -1.29
N THR A 163 -7.34 -12.79 -0.93
CA THR A 163 -8.77 -12.61 -1.28
C THR A 163 -9.03 -11.27 -1.96
N LEU A 164 -7.99 -10.56 -2.41
CA LEU A 164 -8.19 -9.29 -3.10
C LEU A 164 -8.70 -9.53 -4.52
N THR A 165 -9.47 -8.58 -5.03
CA THR A 165 -9.99 -8.57 -6.40
C THR A 165 -8.87 -8.78 -7.43
N PRO A 166 -9.07 -9.64 -8.44
CA PRO A 166 -8.13 -9.78 -9.54
C PRO A 166 -7.97 -8.45 -10.28
N ALA A 167 -6.72 -8.02 -10.47
CA ALA A 167 -6.40 -6.73 -11.04
C ALA A 167 -5.72 -6.84 -12.40
N TYR A 168 -5.90 -5.81 -13.24
CA TYR A 168 -5.09 -5.62 -14.44
C TYR A 168 -3.61 -5.54 -14.07
N HIS A 169 -2.76 -6.25 -14.82
CA HIS A 169 -1.32 -6.25 -14.59
C HIS A 169 -0.67 -5.08 -15.35
N ALA A 170 -0.06 -4.14 -14.64
CA ALA A 170 0.69 -3.02 -15.22
C ALA A 170 2.11 -2.94 -14.61
N GLU A 171 2.20 -2.84 -13.28
CA GLU A 171 3.48 -2.70 -12.60
C GLU A 171 4.22 -4.03 -12.39
N SER A 172 5.53 -4.02 -12.69
CA SER A 172 6.44 -5.16 -12.46
C SER A 172 6.73 -5.43 -10.98
N TYR A 173 6.18 -4.62 -10.08
CA TYR A 173 6.26 -4.79 -8.64
C TYR A 173 4.94 -5.20 -7.96
N SER A 174 3.95 -5.63 -8.75
CA SER A 174 2.64 -6.06 -8.25
C SER A 174 2.74 -7.07 -7.09
N PRO A 175 1.92 -6.90 -6.03
CA PRO A 175 1.84 -7.84 -4.91
C PRO A 175 0.85 -8.98 -5.13
N ASP A 176 0.25 -9.14 -6.32
CA ASP A 176 -0.76 -10.17 -6.61
C ASP A 176 -0.31 -11.58 -6.18
N ASP A 177 -1.10 -12.21 -5.31
CA ASP A 177 -0.76 -13.52 -4.73
C ASP A 177 -1.19 -14.69 -5.63
N ASN A 178 -2.10 -14.47 -6.58
CA ASN A 178 -2.66 -15.55 -7.38
C ASN A 178 -1.68 -16.09 -8.42
N ARG A 179 -0.90 -15.21 -9.05
CA ARG A 179 -0.04 -15.58 -10.18
C ARG A 179 1.34 -14.95 -10.12
N PHE A 180 1.43 -13.68 -9.74
CA PHE A 180 2.66 -12.91 -9.97
C PHE A 180 3.64 -12.92 -8.79
N ASP A 181 3.14 -12.94 -7.55
CA ASP A 181 3.94 -12.78 -6.33
C ASP A 181 3.54 -13.77 -5.23
N LEU A 182 3.83 -15.03 -5.49
CA LEU A 182 3.60 -16.14 -4.57
C LEU A 182 4.42 -15.95 -3.28
N ARG A 183 3.74 -15.80 -2.13
CA ARG A 183 4.37 -15.53 -0.83
C ARG A 183 3.60 -16.21 0.30
N PRO A 184 4.24 -16.48 1.46
CA PRO A 184 3.49 -16.79 2.68
C PRO A 184 2.49 -15.68 3.02
N PHE A 185 1.40 -16.03 3.69
CA PHE A 185 0.45 -15.07 4.24
C PHE A 185 0.32 -15.18 5.77
N LEU A 186 0.99 -16.17 6.38
CA LEU A 186 1.20 -16.30 7.82
C LEU A 186 2.70 -16.09 8.10
N TYR A 187 3.06 -14.89 8.54
CA TYR A 187 4.44 -14.52 8.87
C TYR A 187 4.64 -14.37 10.38
N ASN A 188 5.86 -14.57 10.85
CA ASN A 188 6.29 -13.94 12.10
C ASN A 188 6.53 -12.44 11.82
N THR A 189 5.55 -11.61 12.16
CA THR A 189 5.50 -10.17 11.84
C THR A 189 6.48 -9.31 12.62
N ARG A 190 7.17 -9.90 13.60
CA ARG A 190 8.25 -9.26 14.37
C ARG A 190 9.61 -9.34 13.69
N TRP A 191 9.78 -10.22 12.69
CA TRP A 191 11.03 -10.39 11.92
C TRP A 191 12.29 -10.41 12.81
N PRO A 192 12.34 -11.24 13.87
CA PRO A 192 13.29 -11.06 14.97
C PRO A 192 14.74 -11.10 14.53
N TRP A 193 15.10 -12.04 13.65
CA TRP A 193 16.46 -12.17 13.13
C TRP A 193 16.84 -10.96 12.27
N GLN A 194 16.01 -10.65 11.27
CA GLN A 194 16.28 -9.61 10.29
C GLN A 194 16.34 -8.23 10.94
N PHE A 195 15.45 -7.96 11.91
CA PHE A 195 15.43 -6.70 12.64
C PHE A 195 16.61 -6.57 13.61
N ARG A 196 17.09 -7.68 14.19
CA ARG A 196 18.34 -7.70 14.97
C ARG A 196 19.55 -7.39 14.10
N CYS A 197 19.63 -7.95 12.88
CA CYS A 197 20.70 -7.62 11.94
C CYS A 197 20.70 -6.11 11.57
N ILE A 198 19.52 -5.52 11.36
CA ILE A 198 19.40 -4.08 11.11
C ILE A 198 19.89 -3.28 12.33
N GLU A 199 19.46 -3.63 13.54
CA GLU A 199 19.88 -2.95 14.77
C GLU A 199 21.40 -2.98 14.97
N ASN A 200 22.03 -4.15 14.79
CA ASN A 200 23.47 -4.28 14.89
C ASN A 200 24.19 -3.33 13.91
N GLN A 201 23.68 -3.24 12.67
CA GLN A 201 24.26 -2.36 11.67
C GLN A 201 24.05 -0.87 12.00
N VAL A 202 22.90 -0.50 12.54
CA VAL A 202 22.64 0.87 12.98
C VAL A 202 23.57 1.25 14.13
N LEU A 203 23.72 0.40 15.15
CA LEU A 203 24.63 0.65 16.28
C LEU A 203 26.08 0.81 15.82
N GLN A 204 26.53 0.00 14.87
CA GLN A 204 27.87 0.10 14.27
C GLN A 204 28.05 1.46 13.56
N LEU A 205 27.06 1.91 12.78
CA LEU A 205 27.12 3.20 12.07
C LEU A 205 27.02 4.40 13.03
N GLU A 206 26.34 4.25 14.17
CA GLU A 206 26.22 5.27 15.22
C GLU A 206 27.43 5.32 16.16
N GLY A 207 28.40 4.40 16.02
CA GLY A 207 29.58 4.31 16.89
C GLY A 207 29.27 3.86 18.32
N ARG A 208 28.16 3.13 18.53
CA ARG A 208 27.77 2.59 19.84
C ARG A 208 28.19 1.12 19.96
N PRO A 209 28.74 0.69 21.11
CA PRO A 209 29.14 -0.71 21.30
C PRO A 209 27.92 -1.64 21.18
N GLN A 210 28.13 -2.82 20.58
CA GLN A 210 27.13 -3.88 20.51
C GLN A 210 26.70 -4.25 21.95
N GLN A 211 25.44 -3.99 22.30
CA GLN A 211 24.83 -4.64 23.45
C GLN A 211 24.44 -6.05 23.01
N GLU A 212 25.02 -7.06 23.66
CA GLU A 212 24.56 -8.44 23.57
C GLU A 212 23.08 -8.47 23.97
N LEU A 213 22.19 -8.50 22.97
CA LEU A 213 20.76 -8.76 23.16
C LEU A 213 20.56 -10.27 23.33
N ASP A 214 21.19 -10.82 24.36
CA ASP A 214 20.89 -12.13 24.91
C ASP A 214 20.00 -11.90 26.14
N GLY A 215 18.69 -12.07 25.92
CA GLY A 215 17.70 -11.78 26.95
C GLY A 215 16.28 -12.12 26.53
N VAL A 216 15.94 -13.40 26.77
CA VAL A 216 14.61 -13.94 27.15
C VAL A 216 13.67 -14.39 26.01
N ASP A 217 13.46 -15.72 26.01
CA ASP A 217 12.27 -16.55 25.71
C ASP A 217 11.13 -15.99 24.84
#